data_AF-A0A810NWY0-F1
#
_entry.id   AF-A0A810NWY0-F1
#
_cell.length_a   1.000
_cell.length_b   1.000
_cell.length_c   1.000
_cell.angle_alpha   90.00
_cell.angle_beta   90.00
_cell.angle_gamma   90.00
#
_symmetry.space_group_name_H-M   'P 1'
#
loop_
_entity.id
_entity.type
_entity.pdbx_description
1 polymer ?
#
loop_
_entity_poly.entity_id
_entity_poly.type
_entity_poly.pdbx_seq_one_letter_code
_entity_poly.pdbx_strand_id
1 'polypeptide(L)'
;MNGFEVRVVARAAAGDLAHFPDVVGLDGGRMLAAFREGAGHVSHEGRIRLTISEDAGRTWSAPVVAVDGPYDDRDPKLAVLGDGTVLLSYFTLDWSSARDFTVRGVSVRRSGDGGNTWSDPVAVGTALRGPASHGAAVELPGGDLLLPLYGLAESGGGSVASVVRSTDGGRTWPAAAETVFAAVGGVEFQEPTLTVLPDGELVALVRTTGAHAWLVRSADGGHTWTAPQELDLPASSHHALALDGGGVLVTYGDTSGRFSPRRITSGRLIRDPKRGWSGIPDLPLYDSGVDDQANPSSAELPDGRLLTLSFDVTAATVVAVVTAPDDYPA
;
A
#
# COMPACT_ATOMS: atom_id res chain seq x y z
N MET A 1 -23.48 -1.27 -8.24
CA MET A 1 -22.55 -1.30 -7.09
C MET A 1 -23.26 -1.93 -5.91
N ASN A 2 -22.53 -2.66 -5.07
CA ASN A 2 -23.08 -3.59 -4.08
C ASN A 2 -23.74 -2.96 -2.83
N GLY A 3 -24.10 -1.67 -2.86
CA GLY A 3 -24.92 -1.05 -1.81
C GLY A 3 -24.32 -1.06 -0.40
N PHE A 4 -23.02 -1.34 -0.26
CA PHE A 4 -22.34 -1.32 1.03
C PHE A 4 -22.40 0.05 1.68
N GLU A 5 -22.43 0.08 3.01
CA GLU A 5 -22.34 1.32 3.78
C GLU A 5 -20.96 1.94 3.56
N VAL A 6 -20.94 3.21 3.12
CA VAL A 6 -19.72 4.00 2.96
C VAL A 6 -19.59 4.94 4.15
N ARG A 7 -18.45 4.86 4.85
CA ARG A 7 -18.12 5.74 5.98
C ARG A 7 -17.05 6.73 5.59
N VAL A 8 -17.16 7.96 6.08
CA VAL A 8 -16.07 8.95 5.97
C VAL A 8 -15.08 8.70 7.10
N VAL A 9 -13.82 8.46 6.73
CA VAL A 9 -12.70 8.24 7.66
C VAL A 9 -12.00 9.55 7.97
N ALA A 10 -11.74 10.35 6.94
CA ALA A 10 -11.12 11.66 7.06
C ALA A 10 -11.60 12.57 5.94
N ARG A 11 -11.53 13.88 6.18
CA ARG A 11 -11.69 14.91 5.16
C ARG A 11 -10.43 15.78 5.14
N ALA A 12 -9.93 16.07 3.95
CA ALA A 12 -8.82 17.00 3.76
C ALA A 12 -9.22 18.43 4.18
N ALA A 13 -8.21 19.26 4.46
CA ALA A 13 -8.39 20.68 4.68
C ALA A 13 -9.07 21.36 3.47
N ALA A 14 -9.73 22.51 3.70
CA ALA A 14 -10.41 23.23 2.64
C ALA A 14 -9.43 23.64 1.53
N GLY A 15 -9.71 23.21 0.29
CA GLY A 15 -8.85 23.45 -0.88
C GLY A 15 -7.86 22.33 -1.18
N ASP A 16 -7.67 21.40 -0.23
CA ASP A 16 -6.86 20.19 -0.42
C ASP A 16 -7.75 18.97 -0.72
N LEU A 17 -7.12 17.94 -1.27
CA LEU A 17 -7.69 16.63 -1.57
C LEU A 17 -6.98 15.56 -0.73
N ALA A 18 -7.67 14.44 -0.50
CA ALA A 18 -7.11 13.27 0.17
C ALA A 18 -6.82 12.17 -0.86
N HIS A 19 -5.64 11.57 -0.77
CA HIS A 19 -5.16 10.52 -1.68
C HIS A 19 -4.40 9.42 -0.95
N PHE A 20 -4.30 8.26 -1.61
CA PHE A 20 -3.37 7.18 -1.27
C PHE A 20 -3.45 6.73 0.20
N PRO A 21 -4.65 6.39 0.70
CA PRO A 21 -4.81 6.03 2.09
C PRO A 21 -4.08 4.71 2.42
N ASP A 22 -3.81 4.53 3.70
CA ASP A 22 -3.36 3.26 4.26
C ASP A 22 -3.94 3.06 5.66
N VAL A 23 -4.17 1.81 6.08
CA VAL A 23 -4.74 1.50 7.40
C VAL A 23 -4.09 0.27 8.02
N VAL A 24 -3.84 0.34 9.33
CA VAL A 24 -3.45 -0.79 10.16
C VAL A 24 -4.30 -0.88 11.41
N GLY A 25 -4.54 -2.12 11.87
CA GLY A 25 -5.05 -2.38 13.21
C GLY A 25 -3.96 -2.18 14.26
N LEU A 26 -4.35 -1.69 15.43
CA LEU A 26 -3.53 -1.60 16.63
C LEU A 26 -4.19 -2.41 17.76
N ASP A 27 -3.51 -2.53 18.89
CA ASP A 27 -4.03 -3.22 20.07
C ASP A 27 -5.40 -2.68 20.52
N GLY A 28 -6.25 -3.59 21.02
CA GLY A 28 -7.54 -3.24 21.62
C GLY A 28 -8.61 -2.78 20.63
N GLY A 29 -8.46 -3.07 19.34
CA GLY A 29 -9.42 -2.65 18.29
C GLY A 29 -9.26 -1.20 17.85
N ARG A 30 -8.17 -0.55 18.26
CA ARG A 30 -7.75 0.74 17.73
C ARG A 30 -7.27 0.58 16.30
N MET A 31 -7.40 1.61 15.48
CA MET A 31 -6.90 1.61 14.10
C MET A 31 -6.21 2.93 13.80
N LEU A 32 -5.14 2.88 13.01
CA LEU A 32 -4.43 4.05 12.52
C LEU A 32 -4.55 4.09 11.00
N ALA A 33 -5.04 5.21 10.47
CA ALA A 33 -5.07 5.45 9.04
C ALA A 33 -4.17 6.63 8.67
N ALA A 34 -3.43 6.48 7.56
CA ALA A 34 -2.64 7.54 6.95
C ALA A 34 -3.23 7.91 5.59
N PHE A 35 -3.01 9.14 5.13
CA PHE A 35 -3.31 9.56 3.77
C PHE A 35 -2.46 10.77 3.39
N ARG A 36 -2.25 10.94 2.08
CA ARG A 36 -1.67 12.15 1.51
C ARG A 36 -2.73 13.24 1.43
N GLU A 37 -2.39 14.45 1.84
CA GLU A 37 -3.19 15.67 1.69
C GLU A 37 -2.43 16.69 0.83
N GLY A 38 -3.09 17.28 -0.17
CA GLY A 38 -2.52 18.36 -0.98
C GLY A 38 -3.50 18.89 -2.03
N ALA A 39 -3.13 19.96 -2.75
CA ALA A 39 -4.04 20.69 -3.65
C ALA A 39 -4.52 19.89 -4.88
N GLY A 40 -3.95 18.71 -5.15
CA GLY A 40 -4.25 17.89 -6.32
C GLY A 40 -3.65 16.49 -6.21
N HIS A 41 -3.95 15.60 -7.17
CA HIS A 41 -3.27 14.30 -7.32
C HIS A 41 -1.74 14.45 -7.46
N VAL A 42 -1.35 15.53 -8.12
CA VAL A 42 0.01 16.05 -8.25
C VAL A 42 -0.03 17.50 -7.81
N SER A 43 0.87 17.87 -6.88
CA SER A 43 1.05 19.23 -6.39
C SER A 43 2.50 19.43 -5.95
N HIS A 44 2.96 20.69 -5.90
CA HIS A 44 4.33 21.03 -5.48
C HIS A 44 4.61 20.57 -4.05
N GLU A 45 3.65 20.76 -3.17
CA GLU A 45 3.68 20.29 -1.79
C GLU A 45 2.58 19.25 -1.55
N GLY A 46 2.88 18.31 -0.66
CA GLY A 46 1.99 17.25 -0.22
C GLY A 46 2.44 16.81 1.15
N ARG A 47 1.49 16.58 2.06
CA ARG A 47 1.77 16.20 3.44
C ARG A 47 1.06 14.91 3.80
N ILE A 48 1.60 14.20 4.79
CA ILE A 48 1.00 12.98 5.30
C ILE A 48 0.20 13.31 6.55
N ARG A 49 -1.08 12.96 6.52
CA ARG A 49 -2.02 13.08 7.64
C ARG A 49 -2.27 11.72 8.26
N LEU A 50 -2.54 11.72 9.56
CA LEU A 50 -2.98 10.54 10.33
C LEU A 50 -4.33 10.80 10.96
N THR A 51 -5.17 9.77 11.05
CA THR A 51 -6.37 9.76 11.88
C THR A 51 -6.48 8.41 12.62
N ILE A 52 -7.07 8.43 13.81
CA ILE A 52 -7.18 7.27 14.69
C ILE A 52 -8.65 6.94 14.92
N SER A 53 -8.97 5.64 14.88
CA SER A 53 -10.21 5.11 15.39
C SER A 53 -9.96 4.37 16.71
N GLU A 54 -10.81 4.64 17.71
CA GLU A 54 -10.79 3.96 19.01
C GLU A 54 -11.87 2.88 19.12
N ASP A 55 -12.64 2.64 18.06
CA ASP A 55 -13.85 1.83 18.07
C ASP A 55 -13.99 0.92 16.83
N ALA A 56 -12.86 0.37 16.36
CA ALA A 56 -12.77 -0.53 15.20
C ALA A 56 -13.35 0.07 13.91
N GLY A 57 -12.96 1.30 13.60
CA GLY A 57 -13.26 1.99 12.34
C GLY A 57 -14.69 2.53 12.25
N ARG A 58 -15.42 2.64 13.36
CA ARG A 58 -16.78 3.22 13.37
C ARG A 58 -16.72 4.75 13.38
N THR A 59 -15.85 5.32 14.20
CA THR A 59 -15.56 6.75 14.27
C THR A 59 -14.06 7.01 14.23
N TRP A 60 -13.69 8.22 13.78
CA TRP A 60 -12.32 8.61 13.51
C TRP A 60 -12.05 10.01 14.07
N SER A 61 -10.85 10.23 14.58
CA SER A 61 -10.42 11.52 15.11
C SER A 61 -10.25 12.57 13.99
N ALA A 62 -10.17 13.84 14.37
CA ALA A 62 -9.68 14.86 13.44
C ALA A 62 -8.26 14.48 12.95
N PRO A 63 -7.94 14.64 11.65
CA PRO A 63 -6.62 14.30 11.16
C PRO A 63 -5.54 15.19 11.76
N VAL A 64 -4.37 14.63 12.05
CA VAL A 64 -3.15 15.35 12.49
C VAL A 64 -2.05 15.21 11.43
N VAL A 65 -1.08 16.12 11.43
CA VAL A 65 0.07 16.07 10.52
C VAL A 65 1.10 15.08 11.06
N ALA A 66 1.54 14.13 10.25
CA ALA A 66 2.69 13.28 10.53
C ALA A 66 3.94 13.77 9.82
N VAL A 67 3.86 14.10 8.53
CA VAL A 67 4.98 14.56 7.71
C VAL A 67 4.52 15.76 6.91
N ASP A 68 5.32 16.83 6.90
CA ASP A 68 5.06 18.10 6.19
C ASP A 68 6.40 18.70 5.76
N GLY A 69 7.08 18.01 4.86
CA GLY A 69 8.34 18.43 4.27
C GLY A 69 8.15 19.54 3.23
N PRO A 70 9.24 20.10 2.68
CA PRO A 70 9.18 21.20 1.72
C PRO A 70 8.79 20.76 0.29
N TYR A 71 8.35 19.52 0.12
CA TYR A 71 8.14 18.85 -1.16
C TYR A 71 6.82 18.05 -1.12
N ASP A 72 6.56 17.22 -2.12
CA ASP A 72 5.40 16.33 -2.16
C ASP A 72 5.69 15.01 -1.44
N ASP A 73 5.42 14.96 -0.12
CA ASP A 73 5.46 13.73 0.68
C ASP A 73 4.20 12.90 0.43
N ARG A 74 4.36 11.68 -0.08
CA ARG A 74 3.25 10.94 -0.67
C ARG A 74 3.32 9.43 -0.47
N ASP A 75 2.19 8.80 -0.79
CA ASP A 75 1.94 7.35 -0.69
C ASP A 75 2.38 6.77 0.66
N PRO A 76 1.82 7.25 1.78
CA PRO A 76 2.15 6.72 3.09
C PRO A 76 1.72 5.25 3.18
N LYS A 77 2.57 4.43 3.81
CA LYS A 77 2.28 3.04 4.15
C LYS A 77 2.70 2.75 5.58
N LEU A 78 1.83 2.06 6.29
CA LEU A 78 1.95 1.74 7.70
C LEU A 78 2.24 0.25 7.88
N ALA A 79 3.11 -0.07 8.83
CA ALA A 79 3.33 -1.45 9.27
C ALA A 79 3.38 -1.48 10.79
N VAL A 80 2.77 -2.49 11.40
CA VAL A 80 2.83 -2.72 12.85
C VAL A 80 3.73 -3.93 13.08
N LEU A 81 4.80 -3.73 13.84
CA LEU A 81 5.74 -4.78 14.20
C LEU A 81 5.24 -5.56 15.42
N GLY A 82 5.77 -6.76 15.63
CA GLY A 82 5.41 -7.64 16.74
C GLY A 82 5.74 -7.07 18.13
N ASP A 83 6.60 -6.06 18.22
CA ASP A 83 6.87 -5.32 19.45
C ASP A 83 5.94 -4.10 19.69
N GLY A 84 4.98 -3.88 18.79
CA GLY A 84 4.05 -2.75 18.81
C GLY A 84 4.60 -1.47 18.17
N THR A 85 5.84 -1.46 17.68
CA THR A 85 6.38 -0.34 16.89
C THR A 85 5.55 -0.17 15.62
N VAL A 86 5.18 1.08 15.30
CA VAL A 86 4.57 1.43 14.02
C VAL A 86 5.63 2.04 13.10
N LEU A 87 5.72 1.55 11.86
CA LEU A 87 6.51 2.15 10.80
C LEU A 87 5.62 2.97 9.88
N LEU A 88 6.13 4.10 9.42
CA LEU A 88 5.54 4.90 8.35
C LEU A 88 6.59 5.06 7.26
N SER A 89 6.37 4.40 6.12
CA SER A 89 7.17 4.59 4.90
C SER A 89 6.47 5.50 3.91
N TYR A 90 7.22 6.33 3.22
CA TYR A 90 6.72 7.24 2.18
C TYR A 90 7.86 7.63 1.23
N PHE A 91 7.52 8.19 0.08
CA PHE A 91 8.51 8.79 -0.81
C PHE A 91 8.19 10.24 -1.08
N THR A 92 9.19 10.99 -1.53
CA THR A 92 9.08 12.44 -1.74
C THR A 92 9.37 12.81 -3.18
N LEU A 93 8.51 13.62 -3.79
CA LEU A 93 8.72 14.17 -5.13
C LEU A 93 9.02 15.67 -5.07
N ASP A 94 10.02 16.08 -5.84
CA ASP A 94 10.40 17.47 -6.01
C ASP A 94 9.99 17.96 -7.40
N TRP A 95 8.97 18.84 -7.42
CA TRP A 95 8.40 19.44 -8.62
C TRP A 95 9.07 20.79 -8.98
N SER A 96 10.18 21.16 -8.35
CA SER A 96 10.86 22.44 -8.62
C SER A 96 11.50 22.52 -10.01
N SER A 97 11.67 21.39 -10.70
CA SER A 97 12.18 21.35 -12.06
C SER A 97 11.05 21.67 -13.06
N ALA A 98 11.28 22.62 -13.96
CA ALA A 98 10.22 23.20 -14.82
C ALA A 98 9.60 22.25 -15.87
N ARG A 99 10.04 20.99 -15.96
CA ARG A 99 9.54 20.03 -16.97
C ARG A 99 9.21 18.64 -16.43
N ASP A 100 9.76 18.23 -15.28
CA ASP A 100 9.58 16.91 -14.68
C ASP A 100 9.71 16.98 -13.14
N PHE A 101 9.34 15.92 -12.44
CA PHE A 101 9.67 15.76 -11.02
C PHE A 101 10.98 15.00 -10.83
N THR A 102 11.65 15.24 -9.70
CA THR A 102 12.74 14.39 -9.22
C THR A 102 12.26 13.60 -8.01
N VAL A 103 12.45 12.28 -8.02
CA VAL A 103 12.22 11.46 -6.83
C VAL A 103 13.39 11.67 -5.87
N ARG A 104 13.09 12.15 -4.66
CA ARG A 104 14.10 12.46 -3.64
C ARG A 104 14.54 11.22 -2.86
N GLY A 105 13.73 10.18 -2.85
CA GLY A 105 13.98 8.91 -2.19
C GLY A 105 12.80 8.44 -1.36
N VAL A 106 12.99 7.27 -0.74
CA VAL A 106 12.05 6.67 0.20
C VAL A 106 12.58 6.87 1.61
N SER A 107 11.69 7.22 2.54
CA SER A 107 12.00 7.42 3.95
C SER A 107 11.12 6.55 4.84
N VAL A 108 11.66 6.13 5.97
CA VAL A 108 10.93 5.41 7.03
C VAL A 108 11.01 6.19 8.33
N ARG A 109 9.89 6.31 9.03
CA ARG A 109 9.79 6.82 10.40
C ARG A 109 9.26 5.74 11.33
N ARG A 110 9.66 5.79 12.60
CA ARG A 110 9.26 4.83 13.63
C ARG A 110 8.48 5.53 14.73
N SER A 111 7.45 4.87 15.23
CA SER A 111 6.70 5.28 16.42
C SER A 111 6.65 4.13 17.43
N GLY A 112 7.00 4.42 18.68
CA GLY A 112 6.90 3.45 19.79
C GLY A 112 5.68 3.66 20.69
N ASP A 113 4.78 4.57 20.31
CA ASP A 113 3.63 4.99 21.12
C ASP A 113 2.31 4.96 20.32
N GLY A 114 2.22 4.05 19.34
CA GLY A 114 1.02 3.83 18.55
C GLY A 114 0.69 4.95 17.55
N GLY A 115 1.72 5.61 17.01
CA GLY A 115 1.58 6.65 15.98
C GLY A 115 1.42 8.08 16.53
N ASN A 116 1.56 8.29 17.84
CA ASN A 116 1.42 9.61 18.45
C ASN A 116 2.66 10.50 18.22
N THR A 117 3.84 9.93 18.36
CA THR A 117 5.11 10.58 18.06
C THR A 117 5.97 9.74 17.13
N TRP A 118 6.82 10.40 16.36
CA TRP A 118 7.60 9.78 15.28
C TRP A 118 9.06 10.21 15.35
N SER A 119 9.96 9.26 15.12
CA SER A 119 11.40 9.53 14.97
C SER A 119 11.69 10.49 13.80
N ASP A 120 12.92 10.96 13.70
CA ASP A 120 13.41 11.54 12.44
C ASP A 120 13.32 10.52 11.29
N PRO A 121 13.14 10.96 10.04
CA PRO A 121 13.13 10.08 8.89
C PRO A 121 14.50 9.46 8.64
N VAL A 122 14.49 8.15 8.38
CA VAL A 122 15.65 7.38 7.92
C VAL A 122 15.49 7.11 6.43
N ALA A 123 16.50 7.49 5.65
CA ALA A 123 16.53 7.23 4.22
C ALA A 123 16.72 5.72 3.93
N VAL A 124 15.99 5.22 2.93
CA VAL A 124 16.14 3.86 2.41
C VAL A 124 17.19 3.88 1.30
N GLY A 125 18.32 3.21 1.54
CA GLY A 125 19.36 3.05 0.54
C GLY A 125 18.94 2.07 -0.55
N THR A 126 19.20 2.43 -1.81
CA THR A 126 18.88 1.62 -3.00
C THR A 126 19.77 2.04 -4.17
N ALA A 127 20.01 1.11 -5.10
CA ALA A 127 20.66 1.38 -6.38
C ALA A 127 19.69 1.84 -7.47
N LEU A 128 18.37 1.78 -7.23
CA LEU A 128 17.36 2.18 -8.20
C LEU A 128 17.45 3.68 -8.51
N ARG A 129 17.24 4.02 -9.78
CA ARG A 129 17.05 5.41 -10.20
C ARG A 129 15.57 5.76 -10.10
N GLY A 130 15.26 6.86 -9.42
CA GLY A 130 13.89 7.28 -9.16
C GLY A 130 13.12 6.33 -8.24
N PRO A 131 13.66 5.93 -7.07
CA PRO A 131 13.05 4.90 -6.23
C PRO A 131 11.79 5.41 -5.53
N ALA A 132 10.71 4.65 -5.62
CA ALA A 132 9.45 4.90 -4.93
C ALA A 132 8.96 3.65 -4.19
N SER A 133 8.02 3.85 -3.26
CA SER A 133 7.40 2.79 -2.45
C SER A 133 5.88 2.89 -2.53
N HIS A 134 5.19 1.74 -2.52
CA HIS A 134 3.74 1.68 -2.40
C HIS A 134 3.27 0.53 -1.49
N GLY A 135 4.03 -0.54 -1.32
CA GLY A 135 3.74 -1.55 -0.30
C GLY A 135 4.30 -1.13 1.07
N ALA A 136 3.63 -1.55 2.14
CA ALA A 136 4.16 -1.44 3.49
C ALA A 136 5.39 -2.35 3.68
N ALA A 137 6.21 -2.03 4.68
CA ALA A 137 7.20 -2.98 5.17
C ALA A 137 6.51 -4.19 5.78
N VAL A 138 7.09 -5.38 5.63
CA VAL A 138 6.63 -6.60 6.30
C VAL A 138 7.69 -7.10 7.25
N GLU A 139 7.27 -7.58 8.43
CA GLU A 139 8.14 -8.27 9.37
C GLU A 139 8.12 -9.78 9.08
N LEU A 140 9.31 -10.34 8.91
CA LEU A 140 9.52 -11.76 8.66
C LEU A 140 9.51 -12.56 9.97
N PRO A 141 9.23 -13.88 9.90
CA PRO A 141 9.58 -14.79 10.99
C PRO A 141 11.08 -14.64 11.33
N GLY A 142 11.38 -14.11 12.51
CA GLY A 142 12.74 -13.80 12.96
C GLY A 142 13.02 -12.31 13.20
N GLY A 143 12.12 -11.40 12.82
CA GLY A 143 12.18 -9.97 13.14
C GLY A 143 12.90 -9.08 12.12
N ASP A 144 13.46 -9.69 11.07
CA ASP A 144 13.93 -8.93 9.90
C ASP A 144 12.74 -8.26 9.19
N LEU A 145 12.98 -7.09 8.61
CA LEU A 145 11.98 -6.36 7.84
C LEU A 145 12.35 -6.31 6.38
N LEU A 146 11.36 -6.38 5.49
CA LEU A 146 11.51 -6.10 4.06
C LEU A 146 10.62 -4.92 3.67
N LEU A 147 11.19 -3.91 3.03
CA LEU A 147 10.47 -2.81 2.43
C LEU A 147 10.51 -2.92 0.90
N PRO A 148 9.36 -3.03 0.22
CA PRO A 148 9.33 -3.16 -1.23
C PRO A 148 9.43 -1.79 -1.92
N LEU A 149 10.27 -1.72 -2.95
CA LEU A 149 10.54 -0.55 -3.78
C LEU A 149 10.31 -0.85 -5.25
N TYR A 150 10.11 0.20 -6.04
CA TYR A 150 10.19 0.14 -7.50
C TYR A 150 10.90 1.36 -8.06
N GLY A 151 11.45 1.21 -9.27
CA GLY A 151 12.19 2.27 -9.95
C GLY A 151 13.00 1.72 -11.11
N LEU A 152 13.68 2.60 -11.84
CA LEU A 152 14.51 2.19 -12.98
C LEU A 152 15.75 1.44 -12.49
N ALA A 153 16.04 0.30 -13.12
CA ALA A 153 17.25 -0.47 -12.83
C ALA A 153 18.53 0.36 -13.06
N GLU A 154 19.52 0.20 -12.18
CA GLU A 154 20.81 0.90 -12.28
C GLU A 154 21.50 0.62 -13.62
N SER A 155 21.52 -0.66 -14.01
CA SER A 155 22.15 -1.17 -15.24
C SER A 155 21.51 -0.66 -16.54
N GLY A 156 20.41 0.08 -16.46
CA GLY A 156 19.59 0.46 -17.62
C GLY A 156 18.49 -0.55 -17.91
N GLY A 157 17.61 -0.21 -18.86
CA GLY A 157 16.37 -0.95 -19.12
C GLY A 157 15.15 -0.28 -18.47
N GLY A 158 14.14 -1.10 -18.16
CA GLY A 158 12.87 -0.65 -17.59
C GLY A 158 12.86 -0.60 -16.05
N SER A 159 11.70 -0.23 -15.52
CA SER A 159 11.37 -0.24 -14.11
C SER A 159 11.29 -1.66 -13.56
N VAL A 160 11.92 -1.89 -12.42
CA VAL A 160 11.98 -3.17 -11.70
C VAL A 160 11.40 -3.01 -10.30
N ALA A 161 11.07 -4.13 -9.66
CA ALA A 161 10.69 -4.17 -8.25
C ALA A 161 11.78 -4.86 -7.41
N SER A 162 12.10 -4.27 -6.26
CA SER A 162 13.11 -4.76 -5.31
C SER A 162 12.58 -4.72 -3.88
N VAL A 163 13.29 -5.40 -2.97
CA VAL A 163 13.12 -5.24 -1.52
C VAL A 163 14.43 -4.76 -0.92
N VAL A 164 14.36 -3.89 0.09
CA VAL A 164 15.49 -3.56 0.96
C VAL A 164 15.25 -4.17 2.32
N ARG A 165 16.23 -4.91 2.85
CA ARG A 165 16.14 -5.55 4.16
C ARG A 165 16.68 -4.66 5.28
N SER A 166 15.98 -4.65 6.40
CA SER A 166 16.47 -4.13 7.68
C SER A 166 16.53 -5.25 8.71
N THR A 167 17.62 -5.31 9.48
CA THR A 167 17.86 -6.31 10.53
C THR A 167 17.88 -5.70 11.94
N ASP A 168 17.52 -4.41 12.04
CA ASP A 168 17.59 -3.63 13.28
C ASP A 168 16.27 -2.96 13.64
N GLY A 169 15.15 -3.56 13.22
CA GLY A 169 13.79 -3.06 13.49
C GLY A 169 13.47 -1.77 12.75
N GLY A 170 14.01 -1.60 11.54
CA GLY A 170 13.72 -0.48 10.64
C GLY A 170 14.50 0.79 10.96
N ARG A 171 15.57 0.69 11.76
CA ARG A 171 16.43 1.83 12.11
C ARG A 171 17.43 2.16 11.01
N THR A 172 17.83 1.16 10.22
CA THR A 172 18.65 1.35 9.02
C THR A 172 18.16 0.46 7.87
N TRP A 173 18.39 0.95 6.65
CA TRP A 173 17.99 0.30 5.39
C TRP A 173 19.11 0.47 4.35
N PRO A 174 20.18 -0.34 4.40
CA PRO A 174 21.34 -0.15 3.53
C PRO A 174 21.09 -0.66 2.11
N ALA A 175 21.59 0.07 1.10
CA ALA A 175 21.52 -0.36 -0.31
C ALA A 175 22.15 -1.73 -0.58
N ALA A 176 23.16 -2.11 0.21
CA ALA A 176 23.81 -3.41 0.11
C ALA A 176 22.89 -4.60 0.51
N ALA A 177 21.76 -4.32 1.16
CA ALA A 177 20.74 -5.30 1.53
C ALA A 177 19.53 -5.28 0.57
N GLU A 178 19.69 -4.69 -0.62
CA GLU A 178 18.68 -4.68 -1.67
C GLU A 178 18.70 -5.98 -2.49
N THR A 179 17.53 -6.48 -2.86
CA THR A 179 17.36 -7.62 -3.77
C THR A 179 16.27 -7.30 -4.79
N VAL A 180 16.62 -7.29 -6.07
CA VAL A 180 15.64 -7.17 -7.17
C VAL A 180 14.93 -8.51 -7.33
N PHE A 181 13.60 -8.49 -7.33
CA PHE A 181 12.78 -9.70 -7.42
C PHE A 181 11.84 -9.75 -8.63
N ALA A 182 11.61 -8.62 -9.31
CA ALA A 182 10.82 -8.58 -10.54
C ALA A 182 11.51 -7.72 -11.60
N ALA A 183 12.01 -8.38 -12.64
CA ALA A 183 12.62 -7.76 -13.81
C ALA A 183 12.42 -8.65 -15.04
N VAL A 184 11.64 -8.18 -16.01
CA VAL A 184 11.30 -8.90 -17.25
C VAL A 184 11.36 -7.90 -18.40
N GLY A 185 12.07 -8.25 -19.47
CA GLY A 185 12.22 -7.36 -20.61
C GLY A 185 10.87 -6.98 -21.22
N GLY A 186 10.63 -5.68 -21.41
CA GLY A 186 9.38 -5.15 -21.96
C GLY A 186 8.23 -5.00 -20.95
N VAL A 187 8.46 -5.30 -19.67
CA VAL A 187 7.50 -5.08 -18.58
C VAL A 187 8.05 -4.04 -17.63
N GLU A 188 7.28 -2.99 -17.38
CA GLU A 188 7.62 -1.93 -16.42
C GLU A 188 6.94 -2.23 -15.08
N PHE A 189 7.69 -2.75 -14.12
CA PHE A 189 7.18 -3.06 -12.78
C PHE A 189 7.10 -1.81 -11.90
N GLN A 190 5.99 -1.67 -11.18
CA GLN A 190 5.68 -0.56 -10.30
C GLN A 190 5.05 -1.08 -9.00
N GLU A 191 4.76 -0.18 -8.06
CA GLU A 191 3.90 -0.37 -6.88
C GLU A 191 3.78 -1.83 -6.37
N PRO A 192 4.87 -2.44 -5.86
CA PRO A 192 4.84 -3.77 -5.26
C PRO A 192 4.25 -3.75 -3.85
N THR A 193 3.55 -4.83 -3.49
CA THR A 193 3.04 -5.09 -2.14
C THR A 193 3.49 -6.49 -1.72
N LEU A 194 3.97 -6.63 -0.48
CA LEU A 194 4.38 -7.89 0.11
C LEU A 194 3.33 -8.40 1.09
N THR A 195 3.16 -9.72 1.13
CA THR A 195 2.34 -10.41 2.13
C THR A 195 3.12 -11.60 2.67
N VAL A 196 3.28 -11.68 3.98
CA VAL A 196 3.80 -12.86 4.67
C VAL A 196 2.63 -13.81 4.92
N LEU A 197 2.68 -15.00 4.35
CA LEU A 197 1.66 -16.03 4.57
C LEU A 197 1.87 -16.71 5.94
N PRO A 198 0.85 -17.40 6.49
CA PRO A 198 0.94 -18.02 7.82
C PRO A 198 2.09 -19.01 8.04
N ASP A 199 2.63 -19.61 6.98
CA ASP A 199 3.77 -20.53 7.05
C ASP A 199 5.13 -19.85 6.77
N GLY A 200 5.16 -18.53 6.61
CA GLY A 200 6.36 -17.74 6.38
C GLY A 200 6.75 -17.56 4.91
N GLU A 201 6.02 -18.15 3.95
CA GLU A 201 6.24 -17.84 2.53
C GLU A 201 5.85 -16.38 2.26
N LEU A 202 6.69 -15.67 1.50
CA LEU A 202 6.39 -14.34 0.99
C LEU A 202 5.71 -14.43 -0.36
N VAL A 203 4.67 -13.62 -0.54
CA VAL A 203 4.08 -13.35 -1.84
C VAL A 203 4.18 -11.86 -2.12
N ALA A 204 4.65 -11.52 -3.32
CA ALA A 204 4.69 -10.17 -3.83
C ALA A 204 3.70 -10.04 -4.99
N LEU A 205 2.75 -9.11 -4.87
CA LEU A 205 1.93 -8.65 -6.00
C LEU A 205 2.55 -7.37 -6.54
N VAL A 206 2.69 -7.25 -7.86
CA VAL A 206 3.39 -6.13 -8.49
C VAL A 206 2.54 -5.56 -9.60
N ARG A 207 2.23 -4.26 -9.50
CA ARG A 207 1.56 -3.53 -10.58
C ARG A 207 2.52 -3.41 -11.76
N THR A 208 1.99 -3.33 -12.97
CA THR A 208 2.78 -2.93 -14.14
C THR A 208 2.13 -1.76 -14.88
N THR A 209 2.83 -1.17 -15.84
CA THR A 209 2.20 -0.27 -16.83
C THR A 209 1.40 -1.03 -17.90
N GLY A 210 1.51 -2.36 -17.91
CA GLY A 210 0.71 -3.26 -18.73
C GLY A 210 -0.70 -3.46 -18.17
N ALA A 211 -1.40 -4.43 -18.74
CA ALA A 211 -2.81 -4.67 -18.41
C ALA A 211 -3.02 -5.34 -17.05
N HIS A 212 -2.06 -6.13 -16.56
CA HIS A 212 -2.22 -6.96 -15.37
C HIS A 212 -1.09 -6.82 -14.35
N ALA A 213 -1.42 -7.15 -13.11
CA ALA A 213 -0.47 -7.36 -12.03
C ALA A 213 0.20 -8.74 -12.11
N TRP A 214 1.37 -8.83 -11.49
CA TRP A 214 2.24 -10.01 -11.52
C TRP A 214 2.49 -10.52 -10.12
N LEU A 215 2.62 -11.84 -9.98
CA LEU A 215 2.89 -12.55 -8.75
C LEU A 215 4.33 -13.05 -8.72
N VAL A 216 5.01 -12.85 -7.59
CA VAL A 216 6.33 -13.41 -7.32
C VAL A 216 6.33 -14.00 -5.90
N ARG A 217 7.06 -15.09 -5.67
CA ARG A 217 7.06 -15.80 -4.39
C ARG A 217 8.47 -15.99 -3.86
N SER A 218 8.63 -16.05 -2.55
CA SER A 218 9.88 -16.44 -1.89
C SER A 218 9.59 -17.36 -0.70
N ALA A 219 10.34 -18.46 -0.64
CA ALA A 219 10.26 -19.47 0.41
C ALA A 219 11.43 -19.39 1.42
N ASP A 220 12.37 -18.47 1.21
CA ASP A 220 13.58 -18.31 2.01
C ASP A 220 13.68 -16.91 2.65
N GLY A 221 12.52 -16.32 2.96
CA GLY A 221 12.45 -15.02 3.60
C GLY A 221 12.89 -13.87 2.71
N GLY A 222 12.80 -13.99 1.39
CA GLY A 222 13.06 -12.91 0.43
C GLY A 222 14.50 -12.82 -0.06
N HIS A 223 15.30 -13.88 0.14
CA HIS A 223 16.66 -13.97 -0.40
C HIS A 223 16.65 -14.37 -1.87
N THR A 224 15.79 -15.32 -2.23
CA THR A 224 15.55 -15.71 -3.62
C THR A 224 14.07 -15.70 -3.93
N TRP A 225 13.75 -15.51 -5.21
CA TRP A 225 12.39 -15.30 -5.69
C TRP A 225 12.12 -16.18 -6.91
N THR A 226 10.88 -16.65 -7.05
CA THR A 226 10.45 -17.36 -8.26
C THR A 226 10.48 -16.45 -9.48
N ALA A 227 10.38 -17.01 -10.68
CA ALA A 227 10.10 -16.21 -11.86
C ALA A 227 8.76 -15.45 -11.69
N PRO A 228 8.68 -14.15 -12.09
CA PRO A 228 7.42 -13.43 -12.09
C PRO A 228 6.37 -14.09 -12.99
N GLN A 229 5.14 -14.19 -12.49
CA GLN A 229 4.00 -14.77 -13.21
C GLN A 229 2.90 -13.72 -13.40
N GLU A 230 2.50 -13.47 -14.65
CA GLU A 230 1.34 -12.62 -14.95
C GLU A 230 0.03 -13.25 -14.43
N LEU A 231 -0.84 -12.44 -13.83
CA LEU A 231 -2.17 -12.85 -13.37
C LEU A 231 -3.28 -12.33 -14.29
N ASP A 232 -4.51 -12.80 -14.09
CA ASP A 232 -5.72 -12.21 -14.68
C ASP A 232 -6.28 -11.07 -13.80
N LEU A 233 -5.38 -10.24 -13.29
CA LEU A 233 -5.70 -9.19 -12.31
C LEU A 233 -5.39 -7.81 -12.90
N PRO A 234 -6.37 -7.12 -13.50
CA PRO A 234 -6.19 -5.81 -14.10
C PRO A 234 -6.18 -4.71 -13.03
N ALA A 235 -5.11 -4.70 -12.25
CA ALA A 235 -4.96 -3.85 -11.08
C ALA A 235 -4.06 -2.64 -11.34
N SER A 236 -4.59 -1.45 -11.09
CA SER A 236 -3.82 -0.25 -10.83
C SER A 236 -3.93 0.06 -9.34
N SER A 237 -2.79 0.17 -8.67
CA SER A 237 -2.62 0.16 -7.20
C SER A 237 -3.28 -1.06 -6.55
N HIS A 238 -2.66 -1.60 -5.51
CA HIS A 238 -3.22 -2.77 -4.83
C HIS A 238 -2.68 -2.91 -3.41
N HIS A 239 -3.47 -3.59 -2.58
CA HIS A 239 -3.11 -4.02 -1.25
C HIS A 239 -3.47 -5.49 -1.09
N ALA A 240 -2.61 -6.26 -0.43
CA ALA A 240 -2.79 -7.68 -0.18
C ALA A 240 -2.63 -7.96 1.32
N LEU A 241 -3.76 -8.28 1.96
CA LEU A 241 -3.86 -8.51 3.40
C LEU A 241 -3.99 -10.01 3.66
N ALA A 242 -3.02 -10.60 4.39
CA ALA A 242 -3.20 -11.92 4.97
C ALA A 242 -4.27 -11.85 6.06
N LEU A 243 -5.22 -12.79 6.03
CA LEU A 243 -6.33 -12.87 6.97
C LEU A 243 -6.05 -13.95 8.03
N ASP A 244 -6.59 -13.77 9.23
CA ASP A 244 -6.50 -14.73 10.33
C ASP A 244 -7.09 -16.10 9.95
N GLY A 245 -8.10 -16.10 9.07
CA GLY A 245 -8.70 -17.31 8.48
C GLY A 245 -7.81 -18.05 7.47
N GLY A 246 -6.60 -17.58 7.18
CA GLY A 246 -5.62 -18.22 6.29
C GLY A 246 -5.74 -17.86 4.80
N GLY A 247 -6.70 -17.00 4.44
CA GLY A 247 -6.83 -16.44 3.10
C GLY A 247 -6.01 -15.15 2.90
N VAL A 248 -6.06 -14.60 1.69
CA VAL A 248 -5.54 -13.26 1.38
C VAL A 248 -6.63 -12.43 0.71
N LEU A 249 -6.94 -11.26 1.27
CA LEU A 249 -7.76 -10.26 0.60
C LEU A 249 -6.86 -9.38 -0.28
N VAL A 250 -7.10 -9.39 -1.59
CA VAL A 250 -6.49 -8.45 -2.52
C VAL A 250 -7.50 -7.37 -2.87
N THR A 251 -7.21 -6.11 -2.56
CA THR A 251 -8.01 -4.95 -2.98
C THR A 251 -7.22 -4.09 -3.94
N TYR A 252 -7.85 -3.59 -4.98
CA TYR A 252 -7.15 -2.88 -6.06
C TYR A 252 -8.06 -1.91 -6.81
N GLY A 253 -7.46 -1.00 -7.59
CA GLY A 253 -8.18 -0.21 -8.58
C GLY A 253 -8.37 -1.02 -9.86
N ASP A 254 -9.61 -1.39 -10.18
CA ASP A 254 -9.94 -2.22 -11.34
C ASP A 254 -9.88 -1.41 -12.64
N THR A 255 -8.98 -1.79 -13.55
CA THR A 255 -8.82 -1.14 -14.87
C THR A 255 -9.45 -1.94 -16.01
N SER A 256 -10.19 -3.02 -15.73
CA SER A 256 -10.77 -3.90 -16.75
C SER A 256 -11.90 -3.28 -17.55
N GLY A 257 -12.57 -2.26 -17.01
CA GLY A 257 -13.83 -1.74 -17.57
C GLY A 257 -15.04 -2.63 -17.30
N ARG A 258 -14.90 -3.76 -16.59
CA ARG A 258 -15.96 -4.77 -16.39
C ARG A 258 -17.11 -4.27 -15.53
N PHE A 259 -16.80 -3.61 -14.41
CA PHE A 259 -17.82 -3.14 -13.46
C PHE A 259 -18.18 -1.67 -13.65
N SER A 260 -17.25 -0.87 -14.18
CA SER A 260 -17.39 0.56 -14.42
C SER A 260 -16.38 0.95 -15.51
N PRO A 261 -16.66 1.97 -16.35
CA PRO A 261 -15.65 2.52 -17.25
C PRO A 261 -14.52 3.27 -16.51
N ARG A 262 -14.66 3.52 -15.20
CA ARG A 262 -13.67 4.16 -14.32
C ARG A 262 -12.86 3.13 -13.54
N ARG A 263 -11.73 3.57 -12.97
CA ARG A 263 -10.88 2.75 -12.08
C ARG A 263 -11.48 2.59 -10.68
N ILE A 264 -12.54 1.81 -10.52
CA ILE A 264 -13.20 1.64 -9.22
C ILE A 264 -12.39 0.77 -8.25
N THR A 265 -12.67 0.89 -6.95
CA THR A 265 -12.10 -0.03 -5.95
C THR A 265 -12.85 -1.37 -6.00
N SER A 266 -12.10 -2.45 -6.22
CA SER A 266 -12.59 -3.83 -6.24
C SER A 266 -11.78 -4.70 -5.29
N GLY A 267 -12.31 -5.86 -4.91
CA GLY A 267 -11.64 -6.83 -4.08
C GLY A 267 -11.78 -8.26 -4.57
N ARG A 268 -10.78 -9.08 -4.28
CA ARG A 268 -10.70 -10.51 -4.60
C ARG A 268 -10.24 -11.25 -3.34
N LEU A 269 -11.00 -12.26 -2.91
CA LEU A 269 -10.65 -13.07 -1.76
C LEU A 269 -9.99 -14.39 -2.21
N ILE A 270 -8.68 -14.49 -1.99
CA ILE A 270 -7.89 -15.69 -2.26
C ILE A 270 -8.00 -16.63 -1.06
N ARG A 271 -8.85 -17.66 -1.15
CA ARG A 271 -9.10 -18.60 -0.04
C ARG A 271 -7.98 -19.61 0.19
N ASP A 272 -7.25 -19.98 -0.87
CA ASP A 272 -6.09 -20.88 -0.80
C ASP A 272 -4.87 -20.17 -1.45
N PRO A 273 -4.11 -19.36 -0.67
CA PRO A 273 -3.03 -18.55 -1.22
C PRO A 273 -1.83 -19.38 -1.72
N LYS A 274 -1.80 -20.69 -1.46
CA LYS A 274 -0.78 -21.62 -1.99
C LYS A 274 -1.04 -22.04 -3.43
N ARG A 275 -2.26 -21.84 -3.93
CA ARG A 275 -2.61 -22.07 -5.35
C ARG A 275 -2.38 -20.81 -6.18
N GLY A 276 -2.69 -20.89 -7.47
CA GLY A 276 -2.70 -19.74 -8.37
C GLY A 276 -3.77 -18.72 -7.95
N TRP A 277 -3.49 -17.43 -8.19
CA TRP A 277 -4.37 -16.32 -7.83
C TRP A 277 -5.27 -15.86 -8.99
N SER A 278 -5.32 -16.65 -10.06
CA SER A 278 -6.14 -16.40 -11.25
C SER A 278 -7.42 -17.22 -11.28
N GLY A 279 -8.42 -16.77 -12.04
CA GLY A 279 -9.71 -17.42 -12.20
C GLY A 279 -10.66 -17.24 -11.00
N ILE A 280 -10.35 -16.30 -10.11
CA ILE A 280 -11.11 -16.02 -8.90
C ILE A 280 -11.99 -14.79 -9.17
N PRO A 281 -13.30 -14.81 -8.87
CA PRO A 281 -14.17 -13.67 -9.15
C PRO A 281 -13.90 -12.48 -8.23
N ASP A 282 -14.15 -11.29 -8.77
CA ASP A 282 -13.98 -10.01 -8.08
C ASP A 282 -15.31 -9.44 -7.59
N LEU A 283 -15.23 -8.61 -6.55
CA LEU A 283 -16.32 -7.89 -5.93
C LEU A 283 -16.09 -6.37 -6.06
N PRO A 284 -16.95 -5.60 -6.74
CA PRO A 284 -16.84 -4.14 -6.75
C PRO A 284 -17.22 -3.58 -5.37
N LEU A 285 -16.33 -2.76 -4.80
CA LEU A 285 -16.46 -2.23 -3.42
C LEU A 285 -16.92 -0.77 -3.41
N TYR A 286 -16.26 0.10 -4.19
CA TYR A 286 -16.51 1.54 -4.16
C TYR A 286 -16.19 2.23 -5.49
N ASP A 287 -17.07 3.13 -5.94
CA ASP A 287 -16.88 4.03 -7.08
C ASP A 287 -17.17 5.47 -6.62
N SER A 288 -16.16 6.34 -6.63
CA SER A 288 -16.33 7.77 -6.31
C SER A 288 -17.05 8.56 -7.41
N GLY A 289 -17.24 7.96 -8.60
CA GLY A 289 -17.82 8.61 -9.77
C GLY A 289 -16.80 9.30 -10.69
N VAL A 290 -15.50 9.27 -10.36
CA VAL A 290 -14.41 9.88 -11.17
C VAL A 290 -13.21 8.93 -11.31
N ASP A 291 -12.31 9.15 -12.27
CA ASP A 291 -11.18 8.22 -12.51
C ASP A 291 -10.09 8.26 -11.43
N ASP A 292 -9.88 9.43 -10.81
CA ASP A 292 -8.91 9.58 -9.73
C ASP A 292 -9.52 9.08 -8.40
N GLN A 293 -9.41 7.77 -8.21
CA GLN A 293 -9.91 7.03 -7.05
C GLN A 293 -9.10 5.72 -6.87
N ALA A 294 -9.52 4.88 -5.92
CA ALA A 294 -8.87 3.63 -5.53
C ALA A 294 -7.64 3.81 -4.63
N ASN A 295 -6.48 3.24 -4.97
CA ASN A 295 -5.34 3.02 -4.07
C ASN A 295 -5.78 2.48 -2.70
N PRO A 296 -6.48 1.33 -2.67
CA PRO A 296 -7.10 0.85 -1.46
C PRO A 296 -6.08 0.29 -0.47
N SER A 297 -6.47 0.26 0.79
CA SER A 297 -5.76 -0.43 1.86
C SER A 297 -6.79 -1.09 2.77
N SER A 298 -6.49 -2.28 3.27
CA SER A 298 -7.46 -3.08 4.00
C SER A 298 -6.93 -3.56 5.34
N ALA A 299 -7.81 -3.66 6.33
CA ALA A 299 -7.53 -4.24 7.64
C ALA A 299 -8.67 -5.19 8.05
N GLU A 300 -8.33 -6.27 8.75
CA GLU A 300 -9.29 -7.18 9.37
C GLU A 300 -9.72 -6.60 10.73
N LEU A 301 -11.03 -6.55 10.96
CA LEU A 301 -11.64 -6.05 12.20
C LEU A 301 -11.71 -7.17 13.25
N PRO A 302 -11.82 -6.84 14.55
CA PRO A 302 -11.89 -7.86 15.62
C PRO A 302 -13.05 -8.84 15.52
N ASP A 303 -14.09 -8.52 14.73
CA ASP A 303 -15.23 -9.40 14.47
C ASP A 303 -15.10 -10.21 13.17
N GLY A 304 -13.92 -10.20 12.53
CA GLY A 304 -13.62 -10.94 11.28
C GLY A 304 -14.14 -10.27 10.01
N ARG A 305 -14.76 -9.08 10.12
CA ARG A 305 -15.11 -8.28 8.94
C ARG A 305 -13.89 -7.55 8.38
N LEU A 306 -13.98 -7.15 7.12
CA LEU A 306 -12.89 -6.54 6.37
C LEU A 306 -13.23 -5.07 6.13
N LEU A 307 -12.39 -4.16 6.62
CA LEU A 307 -12.48 -2.74 6.34
C LEU A 307 -11.52 -2.40 5.20
N THR A 308 -12.03 -1.83 4.13
CA THR A 308 -11.23 -1.37 2.97
C THR A 308 -11.37 0.14 2.82
N LEU A 309 -10.25 0.83 2.86
CA LEU A 309 -10.14 2.25 2.55
C LEU A 309 -10.08 2.50 1.04
N SER A 310 -10.58 3.67 0.65
CA SER A 310 -10.41 4.28 -0.67
C SER A 310 -10.46 5.81 -0.50
N PHE A 311 -10.38 6.57 -1.58
CA PHE A 311 -10.52 8.03 -1.54
C PHE A 311 -11.51 8.55 -2.58
N ASP A 312 -12.12 9.69 -2.25
CA ASP A 312 -13.04 10.45 -3.08
C ASP A 312 -12.53 11.89 -3.19
N VAL A 313 -12.00 12.22 -4.38
CA VAL A 313 -11.47 13.56 -4.66
C VAL A 313 -12.56 14.61 -4.83
N THR A 314 -13.79 14.23 -5.17
CA THR A 314 -14.90 15.19 -5.30
C THR A 314 -15.35 15.64 -3.92
N ALA A 315 -15.41 14.72 -2.96
CA ALA A 315 -15.74 15.00 -1.57
C ALA A 315 -14.52 15.40 -0.71
N ALA A 316 -13.31 15.29 -1.25
CA ALA A 316 -12.03 15.46 -0.57
C ALA A 316 -11.91 14.58 0.70
N THR A 317 -12.33 13.31 0.59
CA THR A 317 -12.41 12.39 1.73
C THR A 317 -11.65 11.08 1.50
N VAL A 318 -11.09 10.54 2.59
CA VAL A 318 -10.85 9.10 2.70
C VAL A 318 -12.14 8.45 3.15
N VAL A 319 -12.51 7.34 2.50
CA VAL A 319 -13.72 6.58 2.81
C VAL A 319 -13.38 5.14 3.15
N ALA A 320 -14.26 4.49 3.91
CA ALA A 320 -14.18 3.07 4.22
C ALA A 320 -15.46 2.35 3.77
N VAL A 321 -15.28 1.14 3.23
CA VAL A 321 -16.33 0.15 3.04
C VAL A 321 -16.03 -1.04 3.94
N VAL A 322 -17.05 -1.62 4.56
CA VAL A 322 -16.93 -2.83 5.38
C VAL A 322 -17.64 -3.98 4.69
N THR A 323 -16.93 -5.09 4.48
CA THR A 323 -17.45 -6.34 3.93
C THR A 323 -17.22 -7.50 4.91
N ALA A 324 -17.87 -8.63 4.67
CA ALA A 324 -17.56 -9.90 5.29
C ALA A 324 -16.89 -10.84 4.26
N PRO A 325 -16.09 -11.83 4.68
CA PRO A 325 -15.54 -12.85 3.77
C PRO A 325 -16.59 -13.54 2.89
N ASP A 326 -17.82 -13.69 3.40
CA ASP A 326 -18.95 -14.32 2.68
C ASP A 326 -19.57 -13.41 1.60
N ASP A 327 -19.27 -12.11 1.58
CA ASP A 327 -19.69 -11.21 0.50
C ASP A 327 -18.91 -11.48 -0.81
N TYR A 328 -17.71 -12.08 -0.70
CA TYR A 328 -16.86 -12.37 -1.85
C TYR A 328 -17.32 -13.67 -2.53
N PRO A 329 -17.51 -13.67 -3.86
CA PRO A 329 -17.93 -14.86 -4.57
C PRO A 329 -16.98 -16.05 -4.35
N ALA A 330 -17.52 -17.26 -4.45
CA ALA A 330 -16.76 -18.50 -4.39
C ALA A 330 -15.85 -18.69 -5.60
#